data_AF-A0A9P7S061-F1
#
_entry.id   AF-A0A9P7S061-F1
#
_cell.length_a   1.000
_cell.length_b   1.000
_cell.length_c   1.000
_cell.angle_alpha   90.00
_cell.angle_beta   90.00
_cell.angle_gamma   90.00
#
_symmetry.space_group_name_H-M   'P 1'
#
loop_
_entity.id
_entity.type
_entity.pdbx_description
1 polymer ?
#
loop_
_entity_poly.entity_id
_entity_poly.type
_entity_poly.pdbx_seq_one_letter_code
_entity_poly.pdbx_strand_id
1 'polypeptide(L)'
;MHTLRIYRSKSLLILSSNVQSAFHLANMNSLQSENKTTSLSSTTKSLIKSTVHGLLEKRNIPFDTNSPIDQALYDDCKEIFESKFHFPLSHYPFFGTCLYIGVDLACSAFAHLPRCNQVHIAFFTAFHMALDDQYHQIHEQLEGFSERLVKGSAQDNPILAGLATILFDTNEYYGRLQSNLIVTSTLDFVASLMMDLEIQKMESLDSPSFAAYCRLLSGISVAFAMFIFPKDIEIAGYIQCLPHLNTYINGIKYDPFDPFGLAPLHPVSDDYHCAVTCFHFTKKNLRVTTRTL
;
A
#
# COMPACT_ATOMS: atom_id res chain seq x y z
N MET A 1 -2.45 31.15 20.19
CA MET A 1 -1.78 29.91 20.63
C MET A 1 -2.73 28.73 20.45
N HIS A 2 -2.89 28.25 19.21
CA HIS A 2 -3.70 27.06 18.93
C HIS A 2 -2.76 25.89 18.66
N THR A 3 -2.82 24.89 19.55
CA THR A 3 -2.10 23.63 19.50
C THR A 3 -2.63 22.80 18.32
N LEU A 4 -1.88 22.76 17.21
CA LEU A 4 -2.14 21.88 16.09
C LEU A 4 -1.80 20.45 16.50
N ARG A 5 -2.83 19.61 16.59
CA ARG A 5 -2.68 18.17 16.84
C ARG A 5 -1.95 17.55 15.66
N ILE A 6 -0.82 16.91 15.96
CA ILE A 6 -0.06 16.05 15.06
C ILE A 6 -1.01 14.98 14.48
N TYR A 7 -1.31 15.09 13.19
CA TYR A 7 -2.10 14.11 12.46
C TYR A 7 -1.20 12.89 12.21
N ARG A 8 -1.31 11.86 13.04
CA ARG A 8 -0.71 10.55 12.78
C ARG A 8 -1.45 9.91 11.61
N SER A 9 -0.91 10.02 10.39
CA SER A 9 -1.45 9.34 9.21
C SER A 9 -1.08 7.85 9.24
N LYS A 10 -1.72 7.07 10.13
CA LYS A 10 -1.80 5.61 9.96
C LYS A 10 -2.78 5.34 8.82
N SER A 11 -2.32 5.33 7.58
CA SER A 11 -3.20 5.11 6.42
C SER A 11 -2.41 4.45 5.29
N LEU A 12 -2.05 3.18 5.47
CA LEU A 12 -1.59 2.40 4.34
C LEU A 12 -2.73 1.75 3.54
N LEU A 13 -3.87 1.37 4.12
CA LEU A 13 -4.97 0.80 3.33
C LEU A 13 -6.35 1.03 3.98
N ILE A 14 -7.38 1.28 3.17
CA ILE A 14 -8.78 1.04 3.57
C ILE A 14 -8.96 -0.48 3.54
N LEU A 15 -8.75 -1.12 4.68
CA LEU A 15 -8.77 -2.57 4.83
C LEU A 15 -10.21 -3.11 4.88
N SER A 16 -10.41 -4.34 4.39
CA SER A 16 -11.66 -5.09 4.53
C SER A 16 -12.01 -5.28 6.03
N SER A 17 -13.29 -5.48 6.36
CA SER A 17 -13.74 -5.68 7.75
C SER A 17 -13.09 -6.89 8.44
N ASN A 18 -12.70 -7.91 7.65
CA ASN A 18 -12.01 -9.10 8.14
C ASN A 18 -10.57 -8.79 8.54
N VAL A 19 -9.90 -7.94 7.77
CA VAL A 19 -8.57 -7.42 8.12
C VAL A 19 -8.63 -6.46 9.30
N GLN A 20 -9.65 -5.60 9.42
CA GLN A 20 -9.84 -4.78 10.62
C GLN A 20 -10.02 -5.64 11.88
N SER A 21 -10.69 -6.80 11.75
CA SER A 21 -10.89 -7.75 12.85
C SER A 21 -9.61 -8.49 13.23
N ALA A 22 -8.79 -8.91 12.25
CA ALA A 22 -7.47 -9.49 12.49
C ALA A 22 -6.48 -8.50 13.11
N PHE A 23 -6.51 -7.24 12.65
CA PHE A 23 -5.73 -6.13 13.23
C PHE A 23 -6.17 -5.79 14.66
N HIS A 24 -7.47 -5.91 14.95
CA HIS A 24 -8.01 -5.78 16.31
C HIS A 24 -7.58 -6.91 17.25
N LEU A 25 -7.52 -8.16 16.75
CA LEU A 25 -7.09 -9.32 17.51
C LEU A 25 -5.57 -9.33 17.78
N ALA A 26 -4.76 -8.91 16.81
CA ALA A 26 -3.31 -8.82 16.98
C ALA A 26 -2.88 -7.69 17.94
N ASN A 27 -3.60 -6.56 17.96
CA ASN A 27 -3.32 -5.43 18.86
C ASN A 27 -3.80 -5.62 20.30
N MET A 28 -4.61 -6.65 20.61
CA MET A 28 -5.09 -6.88 21.98
C MET A 28 -4.01 -7.41 22.93
N ASN A 29 -2.87 -7.91 22.42
CA ASN A 29 -1.81 -8.49 23.25
C ASN A 29 -0.59 -7.58 23.46
N SER A 30 -0.43 -6.48 22.70
CA SER A 30 0.76 -5.61 22.75
C SER A 30 0.52 -4.21 23.31
N LEU A 31 -0.72 -3.82 23.62
CA LEU A 31 -1.08 -2.48 24.09
C LEU A 31 -1.91 -2.50 25.39
N GLN A 32 -1.42 -3.19 26.42
CA GLN A 32 -1.97 -3.04 27.78
C GLN A 32 -1.36 -1.90 28.62
N SER A 33 -0.50 -1.05 28.04
CA SER A 33 -0.14 0.22 28.68
C SER A 33 -0.36 1.39 27.74
N GLU A 34 -1.38 2.19 28.06
CA GLU A 34 -1.59 3.58 27.65
C GLU A 34 -2.06 3.84 26.20
N ASN A 35 -3.38 3.89 26.00
CA ASN A 35 -4.07 5.16 25.68
C ASN A 35 -5.59 5.03 25.47
N LYS A 36 -6.32 6.04 25.96
CA LYS A 36 -7.75 6.29 25.79
C LYS A 36 -8.18 6.25 24.31
N THR A 37 -8.89 5.22 23.90
CA THR A 37 -9.63 5.21 22.64
C THR A 37 -10.86 6.12 22.78
N THR A 38 -10.77 7.36 22.32
CA THR A 38 -11.97 8.21 22.12
C THR A 38 -12.86 7.56 21.06
N SER A 39 -14.00 7.00 21.47
CA SER A 39 -14.94 6.38 20.55
C SER A 39 -15.47 7.42 19.56
N LEU A 40 -15.36 7.15 18.25
CA LEU A 40 -15.98 8.00 17.22
C LEU A 40 -17.48 8.18 17.49
N SER A 41 -17.98 9.42 17.34
CA SER A 41 -19.41 9.72 17.47
C SER A 41 -20.25 8.90 16.48
N SER A 42 -21.47 8.56 16.88
CA SER A 42 -22.43 7.84 16.03
C SER A 42 -22.70 8.58 14.70
N THR A 43 -22.75 9.91 14.75
CA THR A 43 -22.93 10.78 13.58
C THR A 43 -21.77 10.65 12.59
N THR A 44 -20.52 10.68 13.08
CA THR A 44 -19.34 10.50 12.22
C THR A 44 -19.31 9.12 11.56
N LYS A 45 -19.65 8.08 12.32
CA LYS A 45 -19.74 6.70 11.79
C LYS A 45 -20.80 6.60 10.69
N SER A 46 -21.96 7.23 10.88
CA SER A 46 -23.04 7.26 9.89
C SER A 46 -22.62 7.98 8.61
N LEU A 47 -21.92 9.12 8.73
CA LEU A 47 -21.42 9.87 7.59
C LEU A 47 -20.35 9.11 6.79
N ILE A 48 -19.42 8.44 7.47
CA ILE A 48 -18.41 7.59 6.82
C ILE A 48 -19.14 6.48 6.05
N LYS A 49 -20.10 5.81 6.70
CA LYS A 49 -20.87 4.74 6.09
C LYS A 49 -21.62 5.21 4.86
N SER A 50 -22.36 6.32 4.93
CA SER A 50 -23.11 6.85 3.78
C SER A 50 -22.20 7.28 2.64
N THR A 51 -21.06 7.89 2.95
CA THR A 51 -20.07 8.30 1.94
C THR A 51 -19.48 7.09 1.21
N VAL A 52 -19.05 6.07 1.96
CA VAL A 52 -18.50 4.83 1.40
C VAL A 52 -19.54 4.08 0.57
N HIS A 53 -20.77 3.92 1.08
CA HIS A 53 -21.85 3.28 0.32
C HIS A 53 -22.16 4.04 -0.97
N GLY A 54 -22.35 5.35 -0.91
CA GLY A 54 -22.63 6.16 -2.10
C GLY A 54 -21.52 6.10 -3.15
N LEU A 55 -20.27 5.93 -2.71
CA LEU A 55 -19.12 5.75 -3.60
C LEU A 55 -19.11 4.38 -4.28
N LEU A 56 -19.40 3.31 -3.53
CA LEU A 56 -19.46 1.94 -4.06
C LEU A 56 -20.65 1.74 -5.01
N GLU A 57 -21.82 2.28 -4.66
CA GLU A 57 -23.04 2.23 -5.47
C GLU A 57 -22.86 2.95 -6.81
N LYS A 58 -22.31 4.17 -6.81
CA LYS A 58 -22.01 4.93 -8.04
C LYS A 58 -21.14 4.16 -9.03
N ARG A 59 -20.40 3.16 -8.54
CA ARG A 59 -19.38 2.43 -9.29
C ARG A 59 -19.76 0.98 -9.55
N ASN A 60 -20.97 0.58 -9.14
CA ASN A 60 -21.47 -0.78 -9.22
C ASN A 60 -20.49 -1.82 -8.65
N ILE A 61 -19.76 -1.45 -7.59
CA ILE A 61 -18.79 -2.34 -6.95
C ILE A 61 -19.54 -3.19 -5.93
N PRO A 62 -19.64 -4.51 -6.10
CA PRO A 62 -20.23 -5.37 -5.10
C PRO A 62 -19.38 -5.33 -3.83
N PHE A 63 -20.01 -5.04 -2.69
CA PHE A 63 -19.37 -5.05 -1.39
C PHE A 63 -19.77 -6.30 -0.62
N ASP A 64 -18.87 -7.27 -0.55
CA ASP A 64 -19.05 -8.48 0.25
C ASP A 64 -18.05 -8.48 1.41
N THR A 65 -18.57 -8.31 2.62
CA THR A 65 -17.76 -8.35 3.86
C THR A 65 -17.34 -9.76 4.24
N ASN A 66 -17.92 -10.79 3.61
CA ASN A 66 -17.81 -12.17 4.03
C ASN A 66 -16.97 -13.01 3.06
N SER A 67 -16.27 -12.39 2.10
CA SER A 67 -15.34 -13.13 1.26
C SER A 67 -14.24 -13.73 2.14
N PRO A 68 -14.11 -15.06 2.19
CA PRO A 68 -13.01 -15.69 2.92
C PRO A 68 -11.70 -15.35 2.21
N ILE A 69 -10.61 -15.28 2.99
CA ILE A 69 -9.26 -15.17 2.42
C ILE A 69 -8.99 -16.39 1.53
N ASP A 70 -8.21 -16.20 0.46
CA ASP A 70 -7.68 -17.32 -0.32
C ASP A 70 -6.67 -18.10 0.54
N GLN A 71 -7.18 -19.13 1.22
CA GLN A 71 -6.40 -19.98 2.10
C GLN A 71 -5.27 -20.70 1.35
N ALA A 72 -5.49 -21.09 0.11
CA ALA A 72 -4.46 -21.75 -0.70
C ALA A 72 -3.31 -20.79 -0.99
N LEU A 73 -3.61 -19.53 -1.36
CA LEU A 73 -2.57 -18.51 -1.54
C LEU A 73 -1.81 -18.22 -0.23
N TYR A 74 -2.52 -18.19 0.91
CA TYR A 74 -1.88 -17.99 2.20
C TYR A 74 -0.93 -19.14 2.57
N ASP A 75 -1.31 -20.38 2.30
CA ASP A 75 -0.47 -21.54 2.58
C ASP A 75 0.72 -21.62 1.61
N ASP A 76 0.53 -21.30 0.32
CA ASP A 76 1.64 -21.11 -0.65
C ASP A 76 2.65 -20.08 -0.13
N CYS A 77 2.16 -18.93 0.35
CA CYS A 77 3.01 -17.89 0.93
C CYS A 77 3.77 -18.38 2.16
N LYS A 78 3.18 -19.16 3.06
CA LYS A 78 3.91 -19.69 4.23
C LYS A 78 5.01 -20.66 3.82
N GLU A 79 4.72 -21.59 2.91
CA GLU A 79 5.70 -22.56 2.43
C GLU A 79 6.88 -21.85 1.78
N ILE A 80 6.60 -20.89 0.89
CA ILE A 80 7.64 -20.09 0.25
C ILE A 80 8.40 -19.30 1.30
N PHE A 81 7.72 -18.74 2.30
CA PHE A 81 8.37 -17.95 3.34
C PHE A 81 9.45 -18.76 4.08
N GLU A 82 9.09 -19.94 4.57
CA GLU A 82 10.00 -20.82 5.31
C GLU A 82 11.15 -21.34 4.42
N SER A 83 10.92 -21.51 3.11
CA SER A 83 11.96 -21.93 2.19
C SER A 83 12.93 -20.82 1.78
N LYS A 84 12.46 -19.57 1.74
CA LYS A 84 13.14 -18.45 1.09
C LYS A 84 13.78 -17.48 2.07
N PHE A 85 13.10 -17.20 3.18
CA PHE A 85 13.60 -16.26 4.17
C PHE A 85 14.24 -17.04 5.31
N HIS A 86 15.48 -16.68 5.64
CA HIS A 86 16.31 -17.39 6.62
C HIS A 86 15.88 -17.16 8.09
N PHE A 87 14.58 -16.97 8.34
CA PHE A 87 14.02 -16.82 9.67
C PHE A 87 12.59 -17.36 9.72
N PRO A 88 12.20 -18.07 10.79
CA PRO A 88 10.90 -18.73 10.86
C PRO A 88 9.78 -17.74 11.16
N LEU A 89 8.62 -17.91 10.52
CA LEU A 89 7.47 -17.02 10.68
C LEU A 89 6.96 -17.00 12.12
N SER A 90 7.11 -18.12 12.84
CA SER A 90 6.74 -18.27 14.25
C SER A 90 7.43 -17.28 15.18
N HIS A 91 8.65 -16.83 14.85
CA HIS A 91 9.37 -15.83 15.63
C HIS A 91 8.90 -14.40 15.32
N TYR A 92 8.11 -14.20 14.26
CA TYR A 92 7.61 -12.91 13.81
C TYR A 92 6.08 -12.93 13.67
N PRO A 93 5.33 -13.13 14.77
CA PRO A 93 3.87 -13.25 14.72
C PRO A 93 3.20 -12.00 14.14
N PHE A 94 3.80 -10.81 14.34
CA PHE A 94 3.33 -9.58 13.72
C PHE A 94 3.44 -9.63 12.19
N PHE A 95 4.58 -10.11 11.66
CA PHE A 95 4.74 -10.30 10.21
C PHE A 95 3.71 -11.29 9.65
N GLY A 96 3.36 -12.35 10.41
CA GLY A 96 2.28 -13.26 10.02
C GLY A 96 0.92 -12.56 9.82
N THR A 97 0.64 -11.50 10.61
CA THR A 97 -0.53 -10.65 10.42
C THR A 97 -0.38 -9.79 9.17
N CYS A 98 0.78 -9.16 8.96
CA CYS A 98 1.06 -8.39 7.73
C CYS A 98 0.95 -9.27 6.47
N LEU A 99 1.37 -10.53 6.54
CA LEU A 99 1.28 -11.49 5.45
C LEU A 99 -0.17 -11.82 5.10
N TYR A 100 -1.02 -12.01 6.11
CA TYR A 100 -2.46 -12.19 5.89
C TYR A 100 -3.06 -11.02 5.11
N ILE A 101 -2.68 -9.79 5.46
CA ILE A 101 -3.16 -8.58 4.78
C ILE A 101 -2.63 -8.49 3.36
N GLY A 102 -1.36 -8.80 3.15
CA GLY A 102 -0.76 -8.88 1.82
C GLY A 102 -1.49 -9.89 0.93
N VAL A 103 -1.88 -11.05 1.48
CA VAL A 103 -2.65 -12.06 0.75
C VAL A 103 -4.06 -11.58 0.43
N ASP A 104 -4.77 -10.97 1.39
CA ASP A 104 -6.10 -10.39 1.15
C ASP A 104 -6.06 -9.34 0.02
N LEU A 105 -5.04 -8.47 0.03
CA LEU A 105 -4.83 -7.49 -1.02
C LEU A 105 -4.52 -8.16 -2.36
N ALA A 106 -3.60 -9.12 -2.40
CA ALA A 106 -3.23 -9.83 -3.62
C ALA A 106 -4.43 -10.55 -4.25
N CYS A 107 -5.24 -11.27 -3.45
CA CYS A 107 -6.38 -12.02 -3.97
C CYS A 107 -7.58 -11.14 -4.33
N SER A 108 -7.78 -10.01 -3.64
CA SER A 108 -8.92 -9.12 -3.93
C SER A 108 -8.63 -8.17 -5.09
N ALA A 109 -7.42 -7.63 -5.15
CA ALA A 109 -7.04 -6.54 -6.04
C ALA A 109 -6.27 -7.07 -7.28
N PHE A 110 -5.54 -8.18 -7.15
CA PHE A 110 -4.66 -8.69 -8.20
C PHE A 110 -5.00 -10.11 -8.64
N ALA A 111 -6.26 -10.52 -8.48
CA ALA A 111 -6.77 -11.85 -8.81
C ALA A 111 -6.53 -12.30 -10.26
N HIS A 112 -6.32 -11.35 -11.17
CA HIS A 112 -6.08 -11.61 -12.59
C HIS A 112 -4.65 -11.97 -12.94
N LEU A 113 -3.72 -11.68 -12.03
CA LEU A 113 -2.33 -12.00 -12.26
C LEU A 113 -2.08 -13.48 -11.99
N PRO A 114 -1.02 -14.05 -12.58
CA PRO A 114 -0.56 -15.38 -12.23
C PRO A 114 -0.32 -15.54 -10.71
N ARG A 115 -0.45 -16.78 -10.21
CA ARG A 115 -0.27 -17.09 -8.78
C ARG A 115 1.09 -16.62 -8.24
N CYS A 116 2.16 -16.72 -9.03
CA CYS A 116 3.49 -16.28 -8.64
C CYS A 116 3.58 -14.75 -8.42
N ASN A 117 2.91 -13.94 -9.25
CA ASN A 117 2.81 -12.49 -9.05
C ASN A 117 2.01 -12.17 -7.78
N GLN A 118 0.90 -12.87 -7.54
CA GLN A 118 0.11 -12.66 -6.32
C GLN A 118 0.92 -12.94 -5.04
N VAL A 119 1.74 -14.01 -5.04
CA VAL A 119 2.67 -14.30 -3.95
C VAL A 119 3.70 -13.18 -3.76
N HIS A 120 4.31 -12.70 -4.85
CA HIS A 120 5.26 -11.58 -4.80
C HIS A 120 4.61 -10.32 -4.20
N ILE A 121 3.41 -9.97 -4.66
CA ILE A 121 2.64 -8.81 -4.16
C ILE A 121 2.29 -8.98 -2.69
N ALA A 122 1.90 -10.20 -2.26
CA ALA A 122 1.59 -10.48 -0.87
C ALA A 122 2.80 -10.25 0.04
N PHE A 123 3.98 -10.77 -0.32
CA PHE A 123 5.20 -10.49 0.43
C PHE A 123 5.60 -9.04 0.38
N PHE A 124 5.60 -8.42 -0.80
CA PHE A 124 5.91 -7.00 -0.97
C PHE A 124 5.07 -6.16 -0.02
N THR A 125 3.75 -6.38 -0.01
CA THR A 125 2.83 -5.67 0.89
C THR A 125 3.14 -5.96 2.36
N ALA A 126 3.35 -7.22 2.72
CA ALA A 126 3.63 -7.62 4.09
C ALA A 126 4.90 -6.98 4.66
N PHE A 127 5.99 -6.94 3.90
CA PHE A 127 7.24 -6.29 4.31
C PHE A 127 7.07 -4.79 4.50
N HIS A 128 6.39 -4.09 3.57
CA HIS A 128 6.16 -2.65 3.72
C HIS A 128 5.27 -2.35 4.93
N MET A 129 4.23 -3.13 5.17
CA MET A 129 3.38 -2.98 6.36
C MET A 129 4.15 -3.25 7.66
N ALA A 130 4.99 -4.28 7.68
CA ALA A 130 5.81 -4.59 8.84
C ALA A 130 6.75 -3.42 9.17
N LEU A 131 7.36 -2.80 8.16
CA LEU A 131 8.22 -1.63 8.33
C LEU A 131 7.43 -0.39 8.79
N ASP A 132 6.27 -0.11 8.20
CA ASP A 132 5.44 1.06 8.56
C ASP A 132 5.00 1.06 10.04
N ASP A 133 4.74 -0.12 10.62
CA ASP A 133 4.38 -0.21 12.03
C ASP A 133 5.60 -0.36 12.98
N GLN A 134 6.77 -0.79 12.48
CA GLN A 134 7.94 -1.09 13.32
C GLN A 134 9.13 -0.14 13.14
N TYR A 135 9.11 0.82 12.21
CA TYR A 135 10.27 1.65 11.85
C TYR A 135 10.94 2.35 13.05
N HIS A 136 10.18 2.76 14.06
CA HIS A 136 10.71 3.32 15.30
C HIS A 136 11.69 2.41 16.03
N GLN A 137 11.42 1.10 16.03
CA GLN A 137 12.22 0.09 16.71
C GLN A 137 13.50 -0.25 15.95
N ILE A 138 13.54 0.05 14.64
CA ILE A 138 14.62 -0.35 13.73
C ILE A 138 15.27 0.84 13.00
N HIS A 139 15.14 2.06 13.56
CA HIS A 139 15.54 3.29 12.88
C HIS A 139 17.03 3.31 12.51
N GLU A 140 17.93 2.85 13.39
CA GLU A 140 19.37 2.77 13.11
C GLU A 140 19.66 1.82 11.93
N GLN A 141 18.94 0.70 11.84
CA GLN A 141 19.09 -0.25 10.74
C GLN A 141 18.48 0.29 9.44
N LEU A 142 17.42 1.09 9.54
CA LEU A 142 16.73 1.71 8.41
C LEU A 142 17.59 2.76 7.71
N GLU A 143 18.35 3.56 8.46
CA GLU A 143 19.26 4.59 7.90
C GLU A 143 20.27 4.00 6.91
N GLY A 144 20.75 2.78 7.17
CA GLY A 144 21.71 2.08 6.32
C GLY A 144 21.10 1.25 5.17
N PHE A 145 19.77 1.14 5.09
CA PHE A 145 19.11 0.19 4.17
C PHE A 145 19.47 0.43 2.71
N SER A 146 19.24 1.65 2.22
CA SER A 146 19.43 2.02 0.81
C SER A 146 20.89 1.90 0.38
N GLU A 147 21.82 2.31 1.24
CA GLU A 147 23.26 2.18 0.99
C GLU A 147 23.68 0.70 0.85
N ARG A 148 23.22 -0.15 1.79
CA ARG A 148 23.53 -1.59 1.77
C ARG A 148 22.88 -2.29 0.58
N LEU A 149 21.66 -1.91 0.22
CA LEU A 149 20.95 -2.45 -0.93
C LEU A 149 21.74 -2.20 -2.22
N VAL A 150 22.21 -0.96 -2.44
CA VAL A 150 23.02 -0.60 -3.62
C VAL A 150 24.38 -1.31 -3.63
N LYS A 151 24.99 -1.48 -2.46
CA LYS A 151 26.27 -2.20 -2.32
C LYS A 151 26.14 -3.73 -2.42
N GLY A 152 24.92 -4.27 -2.40
CA GLY A 152 24.69 -5.71 -2.27
C GLY A 152 25.16 -6.30 -0.93
N SER A 153 25.25 -5.46 0.10
CA SER A 153 25.67 -5.87 1.44
C SER A 153 24.50 -6.49 2.21
N ALA A 154 24.83 -7.33 3.19
CA ALA A 154 23.83 -7.87 4.12
C ALA A 154 23.12 -6.74 4.89
N GLN A 155 21.81 -6.92 5.10
CA GLN A 155 20.99 -6.03 5.90
C GLN A 155 21.07 -6.43 7.38
N ASP A 156 21.04 -5.45 8.28
CA ASP A 156 21.23 -5.67 9.73
C ASP A 156 19.92 -6.09 10.45
N ASN A 157 18.83 -6.24 9.71
CA ASN A 157 17.53 -6.65 10.24
C ASN A 157 16.88 -7.69 9.31
N PRO A 158 16.31 -8.79 9.83
CA PRO A 158 15.67 -9.83 9.02
C PRO A 158 14.50 -9.34 8.14
N ILE A 159 13.70 -8.37 8.60
CA ILE A 159 12.61 -7.77 7.82
C ILE A 159 13.20 -6.97 6.65
N LEU A 160 14.25 -6.18 6.89
CA LEU A 160 14.95 -5.45 5.83
C LEU A 160 15.66 -6.39 4.85
N ALA A 161 16.24 -7.49 5.32
CA ALA A 161 16.84 -8.53 4.48
C ALA A 161 15.79 -9.22 3.59
N GLY A 162 14.62 -9.52 4.15
CA GLY A 162 13.50 -10.07 3.40
C GLY A 162 12.96 -9.09 2.36
N LEU A 163 12.82 -7.82 2.71
CA LEU A 163 12.46 -6.78 1.75
C LEU A 163 13.48 -6.69 0.60
N ALA A 164 14.79 -6.63 0.92
CA ALA A 164 15.84 -6.60 -0.09
C ALA A 164 15.76 -7.81 -1.05
N THR A 165 15.50 -9.00 -0.52
CA THR A 165 15.28 -10.22 -1.33
C THR A 165 14.11 -10.04 -2.30
N ILE A 166 12.96 -9.56 -1.82
CA ILE A 166 11.79 -9.28 -2.67
C ILE A 166 12.10 -8.26 -3.77
N LEU A 167 12.89 -7.23 -3.47
CA LEU A 167 13.31 -6.22 -4.44
C LEU A 167 14.22 -6.81 -5.52
N PHE A 168 15.19 -7.65 -5.15
CA PHE A 168 16.08 -8.31 -6.11
C PHE A 168 15.32 -9.21 -7.08
N ASP A 169 14.31 -9.93 -6.59
CA ASP A 169 13.53 -10.86 -7.41
C ASP A 169 12.48 -10.15 -8.29
N THR A 170 12.27 -8.85 -8.13
CA THR A 170 11.19 -8.12 -8.83
C THR A 170 11.33 -8.20 -10.36
N ASN A 171 12.54 -8.34 -10.90
CA ASN A 171 12.76 -8.50 -12.36
C ASN A 171 12.30 -9.87 -12.91
N GLU A 172 12.12 -10.86 -12.04
CA GLU A 172 11.59 -12.17 -12.45
C GLU A 172 10.11 -12.04 -12.84
N TYR A 173 9.34 -11.28 -12.06
CA TYR A 173 7.89 -11.16 -12.17
C TYR A 173 7.41 -10.06 -13.13
N TYR A 174 8.22 -9.01 -13.34
CA TYR A 174 7.81 -7.83 -14.08
C TYR A 174 8.82 -7.44 -15.18
N GLY A 175 8.43 -6.52 -16.06
CA GLY A 175 9.33 -5.93 -17.06
C GLY A 175 10.31 -4.94 -16.44
N ARG A 176 11.43 -4.67 -17.11
CA ARG A 176 12.53 -3.83 -16.58
C ARG A 176 12.08 -2.47 -16.03
N LEU A 177 11.24 -1.74 -16.77
CA LEU A 177 10.75 -0.44 -16.30
C LEU A 177 9.84 -0.60 -15.08
N GLN A 178 8.94 -1.59 -15.09
CA GLN A 178 8.06 -1.86 -13.95
C GLN A 178 8.87 -2.18 -12.70
N SER A 179 9.85 -3.08 -12.82
CA SER A 179 10.72 -3.47 -11.71
C SER A 179 11.52 -2.28 -11.18
N ASN A 180 12.06 -1.43 -12.05
CA ASN A 180 12.73 -0.21 -11.63
C ASN A 180 11.79 0.71 -10.84
N LEU A 181 10.57 0.95 -11.33
CA LEU A 181 9.60 1.80 -10.66
C LEU A 181 9.10 1.22 -9.34
N ILE A 182 8.97 -0.11 -9.24
CA ILE A 182 8.64 -0.80 -7.98
C ILE A 182 9.76 -0.59 -6.96
N VAL A 183 11.02 -0.83 -7.35
CA VAL A 183 12.18 -0.62 -6.47
C VAL A 183 12.31 0.84 -6.05
N THR A 184 12.17 1.78 -6.98
CA THR A 184 12.20 3.22 -6.68
C THR A 184 11.10 3.59 -5.68
N SER A 185 9.87 3.09 -5.87
CA SER A 185 8.77 3.36 -4.93
C SER A 185 9.05 2.85 -3.51
N THR A 186 9.74 1.72 -3.39
CA THR A 186 10.18 1.21 -2.08
C THR A 186 11.26 2.07 -1.45
N LEU A 187 12.20 2.58 -2.24
CA LEU A 187 13.23 3.50 -1.73
C LEU A 187 12.61 4.84 -1.29
N ASP A 188 11.64 5.36 -2.03
CA ASP A 188 10.86 6.55 -1.66
C ASP A 188 10.11 6.32 -0.34
N PHE A 189 9.52 5.14 -0.16
CA PHE A 189 8.88 4.75 1.10
C PHE A 189 9.87 4.69 2.26
N VAL A 190 11.02 4.03 2.10
CA VAL A 190 12.04 3.98 3.16
C VAL A 190 12.52 5.38 3.52
N ALA A 191 12.77 6.24 2.52
CA ALA A 191 13.09 7.64 2.76
C ALA A 191 11.97 8.38 3.52
N SER A 192 10.71 8.07 3.23
CA SER A 192 9.57 8.66 3.93
C SER A 192 9.49 8.27 5.41
N LEU A 193 9.83 7.03 5.75
CA LEU A 193 9.92 6.59 7.15
C LEU A 193 11.03 7.33 7.90
N MET A 194 12.15 7.61 7.23
CA MET A 194 13.23 8.44 7.81
C MET A 194 12.77 9.89 7.98
N MET A 195 12.04 10.45 7.00
CA MET A 195 11.46 11.78 7.14
C MET A 195 10.50 11.86 8.33
N ASP A 196 9.67 10.83 8.57
CA ASP A 196 8.76 10.80 9.72
C ASP A 196 9.49 10.89 11.06
N LEU A 197 10.70 10.33 11.17
CA LEU A 197 11.55 10.46 12.35
C LEU A 197 12.08 11.90 12.53
N GLU A 198 12.43 12.57 11.44
CA GLU A 198 12.86 13.98 11.48
C GLU A 198 11.70 14.93 11.78
N ILE A 199 10.52 14.69 11.19
CA ILE A 199 9.30 15.47 11.43
C ILE A 199 8.92 15.45 12.92
N GLN A 200 9.13 14.32 13.61
CA GLN A 200 8.84 14.20 15.05
C GLN A 200 9.71 15.11 15.93
N LYS A 201 10.84 15.60 15.40
CA LYS A 201 11.74 16.54 16.09
C LYS A 201 11.36 18.00 15.81
N MET A 202 10.44 18.27 14.88
CA MET A 202 10.05 19.62 14.47
C MET A 202 8.96 20.20 15.36
N GLU A 203 9.04 21.51 15.65
CA GLU A 203 8.02 22.22 16.44
C GLU A 203 6.77 22.60 15.62
N SER A 204 6.94 22.88 14.32
CA SER A 204 5.82 23.17 13.39
C SER A 204 6.12 22.71 11.96
N LEU A 205 5.05 22.45 11.22
CA LEU A 205 5.06 22.21 9.78
C LEU A 205 4.27 23.32 9.11
N ASP A 206 4.95 24.21 8.38
CA ASP A 206 4.33 25.43 7.85
C ASP A 206 4.00 25.36 6.34
N SER A 207 4.38 24.27 5.66
CA SER A 207 4.14 24.09 4.23
C SER A 207 2.85 23.30 3.96
N PRO A 208 1.84 23.88 3.29
CA PRO A 208 0.60 23.18 2.95
C PRO A 208 0.79 21.99 2.01
N SER A 209 1.81 22.02 1.15
CA SER A 209 2.09 20.95 0.18
C SER A 209 2.89 19.79 0.77
N PHE A 210 3.47 19.97 1.95
CA PHE A 210 4.34 18.98 2.58
C PHE A 210 3.59 17.67 2.88
N ALA A 211 2.34 17.74 3.34
CA ALA A 211 1.53 16.55 3.60
C ALA A 211 1.29 15.72 2.33
N ALA A 212 1.05 16.38 1.19
CA ALA A 212 0.87 15.70 -0.09
C ALA A 212 2.18 15.07 -0.58
N TYR A 213 3.32 15.74 -0.37
CA TYR A 213 4.64 15.21 -0.68
C TYR A 213 4.99 13.99 0.18
N CYS A 214 4.79 14.05 1.49
CA CYS A 214 4.98 12.90 2.39
C CYS A 214 4.13 11.71 1.94
N ARG A 215 2.86 11.95 1.58
CA ARG A 215 1.97 10.90 1.08
C ARG A 215 2.41 10.31 -0.25
N LEU A 216 2.96 11.14 -1.16
CA LEU A 216 3.48 10.67 -2.44
C LEU A 216 4.61 9.66 -2.25
N LEU A 217 5.52 9.92 -1.29
CA LEU A 217 6.66 9.04 -1.01
C LEU A 217 6.24 7.81 -0.20
N SER A 218 5.42 7.98 0.85
CA SER A 218 5.02 6.86 1.73
C SER A 218 3.96 5.94 1.12
N GLY A 219 3.23 6.40 0.10
CA GLY A 219 2.07 5.68 -0.42
C GLY A 219 2.39 4.46 -1.28
N ILE A 220 3.61 4.34 -1.81
CA ILE A 220 4.06 3.21 -2.66
C ILE A 220 3.12 2.95 -3.87
N SER A 221 2.32 3.96 -4.22
CA SER A 221 1.21 3.85 -5.17
C SER A 221 1.69 3.57 -6.59
N VAL A 222 2.89 4.03 -6.96
CA VAL A 222 3.50 3.71 -8.25
C VAL A 222 3.79 2.21 -8.36
N ALA A 223 4.30 1.56 -7.31
CA ALA A 223 4.51 0.10 -7.32
C ALA A 223 3.18 -0.66 -7.45
N PHE A 224 2.17 -0.27 -6.68
CA PHE A 224 0.84 -0.89 -6.80
C PHE A 224 0.20 -0.66 -8.17
N ALA A 225 0.44 0.50 -8.80
CA ALA A 225 0.03 0.74 -10.19
C ALA A 225 0.79 -0.16 -11.18
N MET A 226 2.09 -0.41 -10.97
CA MET A 226 2.88 -1.33 -11.81
C MET A 226 2.38 -2.77 -11.73
N PHE A 227 1.96 -3.22 -10.54
CA PHE A 227 1.45 -4.57 -10.33
C PHE A 227 0.19 -4.88 -11.14
N ILE A 228 -0.62 -3.87 -11.49
CA ILE A 228 -1.87 -4.07 -12.25
C ILE A 228 -1.60 -4.76 -13.59
N PHE A 229 -0.46 -4.49 -14.22
CA PHE A 229 -0.16 -4.92 -15.58
C PHE A 229 0.79 -6.12 -15.57
N PRO A 230 0.40 -7.28 -16.11
CA PRO A 230 1.32 -8.40 -16.28
C PRO A 230 2.42 -8.07 -17.30
N LYS A 231 3.53 -8.82 -17.22
CA LYS A 231 4.80 -8.57 -17.93
C LYS A 231 4.68 -8.61 -19.47
N ASP A 232 3.64 -9.24 -19.99
CA ASP A 232 3.34 -9.39 -21.41
C ASP A 232 2.65 -8.16 -22.02
N ILE A 233 2.11 -7.25 -21.20
CA ILE A 233 1.51 -6.01 -21.69
C ILE A 233 2.60 -4.97 -21.95
N GLU A 234 2.61 -4.43 -23.17
CA GLU A 234 3.54 -3.36 -23.53
C GLU A 234 3.27 -2.09 -22.73
N ILE A 235 4.33 -1.51 -22.16
CA ILE A 235 4.31 -0.27 -21.37
C ILE A 235 3.59 0.87 -22.11
N ALA A 236 3.79 0.98 -23.42
CA ALA A 236 3.16 2.03 -24.23
C ALA A 236 1.63 2.00 -24.14
N GLY A 237 1.03 0.84 -23.86
CA GLY A 237 -0.42 0.67 -23.73
C GLY A 237 -1.01 1.21 -22.43
N TYR A 238 -0.22 1.45 -21.38
CA TYR A 238 -0.74 1.87 -20.07
C TYR A 238 0.05 2.98 -19.37
N ILE A 239 1.24 3.36 -19.84
CA ILE A 239 2.10 4.34 -19.16
C ILE A 239 1.41 5.70 -18.93
N GLN A 240 0.54 6.11 -19.85
CA GLN A 240 -0.23 7.37 -19.73
C GLN A 240 -1.29 7.31 -18.63
N CYS A 241 -1.69 6.12 -18.18
CA CYS A 241 -2.63 5.95 -17.06
C CYS A 241 -1.94 6.07 -15.71
N LEU A 242 -0.61 5.99 -15.63
CA LEU A 242 0.12 5.95 -14.37
C LEU A 242 -0.12 7.15 -13.45
N PRO A 243 -0.12 8.42 -13.93
CA PRO A 243 -0.40 9.55 -13.06
C PRO A 243 -1.78 9.46 -12.42
N HIS A 244 -2.79 9.01 -13.19
CA HIS A 244 -4.15 8.83 -12.71
C HIS A 244 -4.25 7.69 -11.69
N LEU A 245 -3.58 6.56 -11.96
CA LEU A 245 -3.51 5.43 -11.03
C LEU A 245 -2.80 5.82 -9.73
N ASN A 246 -1.71 6.57 -9.83
CA ASN A 246 -0.93 7.04 -8.69
C ASN A 246 -1.76 7.91 -7.74
N THR A 247 -2.43 8.92 -8.31
CA THR A 247 -3.36 9.80 -7.58
C THR A 247 -4.49 9.00 -6.96
N TYR A 248 -5.08 8.08 -7.76
CA TYR A 248 -6.19 7.26 -7.34
C TYR A 248 -5.85 6.36 -6.15
N ILE A 249 -4.73 5.64 -6.22
CA ILE A 249 -4.26 4.72 -5.17
C ILE A 249 -3.87 5.49 -3.91
N ASN A 250 -3.21 6.65 -4.05
CA ASN A 250 -2.83 7.46 -2.89
C ASN A 250 -4.02 8.12 -2.18
N GLY A 251 -5.17 8.25 -2.85
CA GLY A 251 -6.30 9.03 -2.36
C GLY A 251 -6.00 10.53 -2.30
N ILE A 252 -4.97 11.01 -3.01
CA ILE A 252 -4.64 12.43 -3.11
C ILE A 252 -5.63 13.05 -4.10
N LYS A 253 -6.16 14.23 -3.78
CA LYS A 253 -6.82 15.06 -4.80
C LYS A 253 -5.72 15.76 -5.61
N TYR A 254 -5.51 15.33 -6.84
CA TYR A 254 -4.58 15.98 -7.76
C TYR A 254 -5.34 16.98 -8.62
N ASP A 255 -4.97 18.26 -8.54
CA ASP A 255 -5.32 19.25 -9.56
C ASP A 255 -4.19 19.28 -10.59
N PRO A 256 -4.42 18.85 -11.85
CA PRO A 256 -3.40 18.89 -12.88
C PRO A 256 -2.91 20.31 -13.22
N PHE A 257 -3.63 21.35 -12.79
CA PHE A 257 -3.25 22.74 -12.98
C PHE A 257 -2.55 23.37 -11.76
N ASP A 258 -2.49 22.66 -10.63
CA ASP A 258 -1.79 23.12 -9.44
C ASP A 258 -1.05 21.98 -8.71
N PRO A 259 0.06 21.49 -9.29
CA PRO A 259 0.85 20.40 -8.72
C PRO A 259 1.53 20.74 -7.38
N PHE A 260 1.48 22.00 -6.94
CA PHE A 260 2.13 22.49 -5.73
C PHE A 260 1.16 23.10 -4.70
N GLY A 261 -0.14 23.15 -4.97
CA GLY A 261 -1.13 23.77 -4.09
C GLY A 261 -0.93 25.29 -3.92
N LEU A 262 -0.33 25.95 -4.91
CA LEU A 262 0.05 27.37 -4.88
C LEU A 262 -1.02 28.31 -5.45
N ALA A 263 -2.05 27.78 -6.11
CA ALA A 263 -3.16 28.59 -6.63
C ALA A 263 -4.24 28.81 -5.56
N PRO A 264 -4.78 30.02 -5.42
CA PRO A 264 -5.98 30.23 -4.61
C PRO A 264 -7.11 29.36 -5.17
N LEU A 265 -7.82 28.66 -4.28
CA LEU A 265 -8.96 27.80 -4.60
C LEU A 265 -9.93 28.51 -5.55
N HIS A 266 -9.78 28.28 -6.85
CA HIS A 266 -10.82 28.60 -7.81
C HIS A 266 -12.00 27.65 -7.55
N PRO A 267 -13.24 28.09 -7.74
CA PRO A 267 -14.38 27.19 -7.70
C PRO A 267 -14.24 26.24 -8.89
N VAL A 268 -13.61 25.09 -8.66
CA VAL A 268 -13.49 24.02 -9.64
C VAL A 268 -14.91 23.51 -9.92
N SER A 269 -15.31 23.59 -11.19
CA SER A 269 -16.58 23.07 -11.70
C SER A 269 -16.81 21.63 -11.23
N ASP A 270 -18.05 21.31 -10.87
CA ASP A 270 -18.54 20.04 -10.29
C ASP A 270 -18.24 18.75 -11.09
N ASP A 271 -17.50 18.84 -12.19
CA ASP A 271 -17.25 17.74 -13.14
C ASP A 271 -16.04 16.85 -12.80
N TYR A 272 -15.19 17.22 -11.83
CA TYR A 272 -14.04 16.39 -11.41
C TYR A 272 -14.33 15.53 -10.17
N HIS A 273 -15.46 14.81 -10.19
CA HIS A 273 -15.84 13.86 -9.13
C HIS A 273 -15.43 12.41 -9.43
N CYS A 274 -14.25 12.21 -10.03
CA CYS A 274 -13.77 10.87 -10.38
C CYS A 274 -12.83 10.29 -9.31
N ALA A 275 -13.39 9.95 -8.15
CA ALA A 275 -12.79 8.98 -7.23
C ALA A 275 -13.51 7.63 -7.39
N VAL A 276 -12.74 6.55 -7.39
CA VAL A 276 -13.17 5.13 -7.27
C VAL A 276 -13.53 4.40 -8.54
N THR A 277 -12.57 3.96 -9.36
CA THR A 277 -12.73 2.71 -10.15
C THR A 277 -11.38 2.26 -10.70
N CYS A 278 -10.84 1.16 -10.16
CA CYS A 278 -10.13 0.10 -10.92
C CYS A 278 -9.56 -0.95 -9.95
N PHE A 279 -10.42 -1.85 -9.49
CA PHE A 279 -9.99 -3.16 -8.99
C PHE A 279 -10.99 -4.29 -9.31
N HIS A 280 -11.77 -4.15 -10.39
CA HIS A 280 -12.75 -5.18 -10.77
C HIS A 280 -12.93 -5.37 -12.27
N PHE A 281 -11.84 -5.41 -13.05
CA PHE A 281 -11.93 -5.75 -14.48
C PHE A 281 -11.80 -7.23 -14.82
N THR A 282 -11.66 -8.12 -13.85
CA THR A 282 -11.20 -9.49 -14.16
C THR A 282 -12.02 -10.56 -13.47
N LYS A 283 -13.23 -10.76 -14.00
CA LYS A 283 -13.79 -12.13 -14.06
C LYS A 283 -14.84 -12.38 -15.14
N LYS A 284 -15.35 -11.36 -15.86
CA LYS A 284 -16.52 -11.59 -16.74
C LYS A 284 -16.45 -11.20 -18.22
N ASN A 285 -15.40 -10.54 -18.74
CA ASN A 285 -15.45 -10.08 -20.16
C ASN A 285 -14.23 -10.32 -21.05
N LEU A 286 -13.28 -11.19 -20.70
CA LEU A 286 -12.30 -11.69 -21.67
C LEU A 286 -12.85 -12.94 -22.37
N ARG A 287 -13.89 -12.76 -23.21
CA ARG A 287 -14.10 -13.63 -24.37
C ARG A 287 -13.32 -13.02 -25.51
N VAL A 288 -12.08 -13.47 -25.70
CA VAL A 288 -11.32 -13.20 -26.92
C VAL A 288 -12.05 -13.90 -28.06
N THR A 289 -12.86 -13.16 -28.81
CA THR A 289 -13.32 -13.60 -30.13
C THR A 289 -12.14 -13.53 -31.07
N THR A 290 -11.52 -14.68 -31.33
CA THR A 290 -10.71 -14.89 -32.53
C THR A 290 -11.64 -14.78 -33.74
N ARG A 291 -11.53 -13.69 -34.50
CA ARG A 291 -11.99 -13.64 -35.90
C ARG A 291 -10.79 -13.85 -36.78
N THR A 292 -10.68 -15.05 -37.34
CA THR A 292 -9.95 -15.35 -38.57
C THR A 292 -10.50 -14.49 -39.71
N LEU A 293 -9.62 -13.74 -40.34
CA LEU A 293 -9.56 -13.51 -41.79
C LEU A 293 -8.09 -13.50 -42.20
#